data_AF-A0A081GJK8-F1
#
_entry.id   AF-A0A081GJK8-F1
#
_cell.length_a   1.000
_cell.length_b   1.000
_cell.length_c   1.000
_cell.angle_alpha   90.00
_cell.angle_beta   90.00
_cell.angle_gamma   90.00
#
_symmetry.space_group_name_H-M   'P 1'
#
loop_
_entity.id
_entity.type
_entity.pdbx_description
1 polymer ?
#
loop_
_entity_poly.entity_id
_entity_poly.type
_entity_poly.pdbx_seq_one_letter_code
_entity_poly.pdbx_strand_id
1 'polypeptide(L)'
;MRSLREKKSRVAQGFTLIELMIVVAIVGILSAVALPNFLGARAAASAGAAVGEAVGLAKECATFLASGGVGQAPSAANVTCATGANGSVARTFTAGAGGVRCLGSATTSATNNSVVTITITGSGTNIGAMSCAFS
;
A
#
# COMPACT_ATOMS: atom_id res chain seq x y z
N MET A 1 57.50 45.55 -22.19
CA MET A 1 56.71 45.74 -20.94
C MET A 1 55.50 44.83 -21.02
N ARG A 2 55.47 43.72 -20.25
CA ARG A 2 54.37 42.75 -20.26
C ARG A 2 53.20 43.33 -19.45
N SER A 3 52.13 43.68 -20.15
CA SER A 3 50.86 44.10 -19.55
C SER A 3 50.25 42.93 -18.77
N LEU A 4 50.04 43.12 -17.46
CA LEU A 4 49.45 42.13 -16.58
C LEU A 4 47.94 42.11 -16.80
N ARG A 5 47.46 40.98 -17.31
CA ARG A 5 46.05 40.72 -17.59
C ARG A 5 45.28 40.58 -16.27
N GLU A 6 44.37 41.52 -16.03
CA GLU A 6 43.50 41.57 -14.86
C GLU A 6 42.53 40.38 -14.89
N LYS A 7 42.79 39.36 -14.07
CA LYS A 7 41.84 38.26 -13.83
C LYS A 7 40.72 38.80 -12.95
N LYS A 8 39.61 39.19 -13.59
CA LYS A 8 38.33 39.47 -12.91
C LYS A 8 37.90 38.20 -12.15
N SER A 9 38.21 38.18 -10.85
CA SER A 9 37.73 37.16 -9.92
C SER A 9 36.21 37.17 -9.97
N ARG A 10 35.60 36.06 -10.41
CA ARG A 10 34.16 35.86 -10.25
C ARG A 10 33.94 35.70 -8.76
N VAL A 11 33.47 36.75 -8.09
CA VAL A 11 33.05 36.69 -6.70
C VAL A 11 32.00 35.58 -6.62
N ALA A 12 32.37 34.46 -6.00
CA ALA A 12 31.42 33.42 -5.67
C ALA A 12 30.46 34.03 -4.64
N GLN A 13 29.27 34.42 -5.08
CA GLN A 13 28.18 34.79 -4.19
C GLN A 13 27.76 33.51 -3.46
N GLY A 14 28.34 33.30 -2.27
CA GLY A 14 27.93 32.26 -1.36
C GLY A 14 26.55 32.56 -0.78
N PHE A 15 25.78 31.51 -0.51
CA PHE A 15 24.51 31.60 0.21
C PHE A 15 24.76 32.15 1.61
N THR A 16 24.02 33.17 2.02
CA THR A 16 24.19 33.76 3.35
C THR A 16 23.61 32.84 4.42
N LEU A 17 24.20 32.82 5.61
CA LEU A 17 23.65 32.05 6.74
C LEU A 17 22.22 32.48 7.10
N ILE A 18 21.90 33.76 6.89
CA ILE A 18 20.55 34.29 7.12
C ILE A 18 19.55 33.79 6.08
N GLU A 19 19.94 33.67 4.80
CA GLU A 19 19.09 33.06 3.78
C GLU A 19 18.79 31.60 4.13
N LEU A 20 19.78 30.85 4.62
CA LEU A 20 19.58 29.45 5.01
C LEU A 20 18.66 29.32 6.22
N MET A 21 18.80 30.20 7.22
CA MET A 21 17.89 30.23 8.36
C MET A 21 16.43 30.49 7.97
N ILE A 22 16.18 31.45 7.08
CA ILE A 22 14.82 31.79 6.64
C ILE A 22 14.21 30.63 5.84
N VAL A 23 14.99 29.99 4.97
CA VAL A 23 14.52 28.84 4.18
C VAL A 23 14.10 27.69 5.09
N VAL A 24 14.91 27.34 6.09
CA VAL A 24 14.58 26.25 7.02
C VAL A 24 13.36 26.60 7.87
N ALA A 25 13.20 27.88 8.26
CA ALA A 25 12.00 28.34 8.97
C ALA A 25 10.72 28.19 8.13
N ILE A 26 10.75 28.59 6.86
CA ILE A 26 9.60 28.47 5.95
C ILE A 26 9.28 26.99 5.67
N VAL A 27 10.29 26.19 5.36
CA VAL A 27 10.11 24.74 5.13
C VAL A 27 9.57 24.05 6.39
N GLY A 28 9.99 24.49 7.58
CA GLY A 28 9.46 24.00 8.86
C GLY A 28 7.95 24.24 9.02
N ILE A 29 7.47 25.45 8.71
CA ILE A 29 6.04 25.80 8.77
C ILE A 29 5.23 24.96 7.77
N LEU A 30 5.70 24.86 6.52
CA LEU A 30 5.03 24.07 5.48
C LEU A 30 4.99 22.58 5.84
N SER A 31 6.10 22.04 6.36
CA SER A 31 6.22 20.63 6.74
C SER A 31 5.31 20.28 7.92
N ALA A 32 5.10 21.19 8.87
CA ALA A 32 4.25 20.95 10.03
C ALA A 32 2.80 20.62 9.65
N VAL A 33 2.27 21.25 8.59
CA VAL A 33 0.90 21.00 8.09
C VAL A 33 0.87 19.87 7.05
N ALA A 34 1.89 19.79 6.19
CA ALA A 34 1.91 18.83 5.09
C ALA A 34 2.26 17.40 5.53
N LEU A 35 3.18 17.23 6.47
CA LEU A 35 3.67 15.92 6.90
C LEU A 35 2.59 15.00 7.50
N PRO A 36 1.70 15.43 8.42
CA PRO A 36 0.69 14.53 8.96
C PRO A 36 -0.26 14.00 7.86
N ASN A 37 -0.63 14.84 6.90
CA ASN A 37 -1.48 14.42 5.78
C ASN A 37 -0.74 13.45 4.85
N PHE A 38 0.53 13.71 4.56
CA PHE A 38 1.35 12.82 3.72
C PHE A 38 1.52 11.43 4.35
N LEU A 39 1.73 11.35 5.67
CA LEU A 39 1.83 10.08 6.38
C LEU A 39 0.52 9.29 6.34
N GLY A 40 -0.63 9.95 6.50
CA GLY A 40 -1.95 9.34 6.35
C GLY A 40 -2.21 8.81 4.93
N ALA A 41 -1.89 9.61 3.91
CA ALA A 41 -2.03 9.21 2.51
C ALA A 41 -1.13 8.02 2.15
N ARG A 42 0.12 7.99 2.64
CA ARG A 42 1.04 6.88 2.43
C ARG A 42 0.52 5.58 3.06
N ALA A 43 -0.01 5.65 4.29
CA ALA A 43 -0.60 4.50 4.97
C ALA A 43 -1.85 3.98 4.23
N ALA A 44 -2.71 4.88 3.75
CA ALA A 44 -3.87 4.52 2.94
C ALA A 44 -3.47 3.85 1.61
N ALA A 45 -2.46 4.37 0.93
CA ALA A 45 -1.94 3.80 -0.31
C ALA A 45 -1.36 2.39 -0.09
N SER A 46 -0.59 2.17 0.99
CA SER A 46 -0.07 0.83 1.31
C SER A 46 -1.18 -0.17 1.64
N ALA A 47 -2.21 0.27 2.37
CA ALA A 47 -3.37 -0.58 2.65
C ALA A 47 -4.11 -0.94 1.36
N GLY A 48 -4.34 0.03 0.46
CA GLY A 48 -4.98 -0.21 -0.84
C GLY A 48 -4.20 -1.17 -1.73
N ALA A 49 -2.87 -1.06 -1.78
CA ALA A 49 -2.01 -1.96 -2.54
C ALA A 49 -2.12 -3.41 -2.03
N ALA A 50 -2.04 -3.61 -0.72
CA ALA A 50 -2.21 -4.93 -0.12
C ALA A 50 -3.60 -5.51 -0.41
N VAL A 51 -4.65 -4.67 -0.50
CA VAL A 51 -6.02 -5.15 -0.71
C VAL A 51 -6.15 -5.61 -2.15
N GLY A 52 -5.60 -4.84 -3.09
CA GLY A 52 -5.52 -5.22 -4.49
C GLY A 52 -4.80 -6.55 -4.70
N GLU A 53 -3.68 -6.76 -4.01
CA GLU A 53 -2.94 -8.03 -4.05
C GLU A 53 -3.78 -9.19 -3.49
N ALA A 54 -4.42 -9.01 -2.33
CA ALA A 54 -5.28 -10.02 -1.71
C ALA A 54 -6.43 -10.45 -2.63
N VAL A 55 -7.09 -9.47 -3.26
CA VAL A 55 -8.19 -9.72 -4.20
C VAL A 55 -7.70 -10.37 -5.49
N GLY A 56 -6.52 -9.97 -5.99
CA GLY A 56 -5.88 -10.60 -7.15
C GLY A 56 -5.61 -12.09 -6.91
N LEU A 57 -4.95 -12.41 -5.81
CA LEU A 57 -4.69 -13.79 -5.38
C LEU A 57 -6.00 -14.57 -5.16
N ALA A 58 -7.00 -13.94 -4.55
CA ALA A 58 -8.29 -14.58 -4.33
C ALA A 58 -9.02 -14.89 -5.65
N LYS A 59 -8.88 -14.01 -6.66
CA LYS A 59 -9.44 -14.23 -8.00
C LYS A 59 -8.72 -15.37 -8.72
N GLU A 60 -7.40 -15.43 -8.66
CA GLU A 60 -6.62 -16.54 -9.21
C GLU A 60 -7.02 -17.87 -8.56
N CYS A 61 -7.14 -17.87 -7.23
CA CYS A 61 -7.61 -19.01 -6.45
C CYS A 61 -9.00 -19.46 -6.87
N ALA A 62 -9.94 -18.53 -7.04
CA ALA A 62 -11.27 -18.82 -7.55
C ALA A 62 -11.22 -19.37 -8.98
N THR A 63 -10.40 -18.83 -9.89
CA THR A 63 -10.28 -19.41 -11.24
C THR A 63 -9.71 -20.83 -11.22
N PHE A 64 -8.73 -21.11 -10.37
CA PHE A 64 -8.15 -22.44 -10.20
C PHE A 64 -9.16 -23.46 -9.64
N LEU A 65 -9.93 -23.04 -8.63
CA LEU A 65 -10.99 -23.88 -8.07
C LEU A 65 -12.11 -24.13 -9.11
N ALA A 66 -12.51 -23.10 -9.86
CA ALA A 66 -13.61 -23.18 -10.83
C ALA A 66 -13.25 -24.04 -12.05
N SER A 67 -11.97 -24.07 -12.40
CA SER A 67 -11.44 -24.92 -13.46
C SER A 67 -11.29 -26.38 -13.04
N GLY A 68 -11.59 -26.73 -11.78
CA GLY A 68 -11.37 -28.07 -11.25
C GLY A 68 -9.90 -28.39 -10.97
N GLY A 69 -9.05 -27.36 -10.84
CA GLY A 69 -7.63 -27.49 -10.52
C GLY A 69 -6.72 -27.74 -11.71
N VAL A 70 -7.11 -27.33 -12.91
CA VAL A 70 -6.18 -27.34 -14.04
C VAL A 70 -5.17 -26.20 -13.87
N GLY A 71 -3.88 -26.54 -13.90
CA GLY A 71 -2.76 -25.60 -13.71
C GLY A 71 -2.12 -25.71 -12.33
N GLN A 72 -1.33 -24.70 -11.95
CA GLN A 72 -0.82 -24.58 -10.58
C GLN A 72 -1.70 -23.63 -9.78
N ALA A 73 -2.03 -24.03 -8.55
CA ALA A 73 -2.66 -23.14 -7.59
C ALA A 73 -1.71 -21.97 -7.25
N PRO A 74 -2.23 -20.75 -7.08
CA PRO A 74 -1.41 -19.64 -6.59
C PRO A 74 -0.87 -20.02 -5.21
N SER A 75 0.45 -19.96 -5.07
CA SER A 75 1.14 -20.26 -3.82
C SER A 75 1.91 -19.04 -3.35
N ALA A 76 1.47 -18.50 -2.22
CA ALA A 76 2.13 -17.45 -1.47
C ALA A 76 1.90 -17.70 0.03
N ALA A 77 2.67 -17.04 0.88
CA ALA A 77 2.43 -17.11 2.32
C ALA A 77 0.98 -16.70 2.63
N ASN A 78 0.26 -17.57 3.36
CA ASN A 78 -1.14 -17.40 3.75
C ASN A 78 -2.17 -17.45 2.61
N VAL A 79 -1.82 -18.07 1.48
CA VAL A 79 -2.77 -18.43 0.42
C VAL A 79 -2.98 -19.93 0.44
N THR A 80 -4.23 -20.37 0.42
CA THR A 80 -4.60 -21.78 0.39
C THR A 80 -5.72 -21.98 -0.62
N CYS A 81 -5.45 -22.75 -1.67
CA CYS A 81 -6.36 -22.97 -2.80
C CYS A 81 -6.32 -24.45 -3.16
N ALA A 82 -7.31 -25.22 -2.70
CA ALA A 82 -7.34 -26.67 -2.87
C ALA A 82 -8.63 -27.11 -3.56
N THR A 83 -8.51 -27.91 -4.62
CA THR A 83 -9.66 -28.48 -5.34
C THR A 83 -10.57 -29.29 -4.42
N GLY A 84 -11.89 -29.14 -4.59
CA GLY A 84 -12.87 -29.84 -3.75
C GLY A 84 -13.02 -29.29 -2.32
N ALA A 85 -12.30 -28.22 -1.97
CA ALA A 85 -12.40 -27.51 -0.71
C ALA A 85 -12.57 -25.99 -0.92
N ASN A 86 -12.79 -25.24 0.16
CA ASN A 86 -12.81 -23.78 0.14
C ASN A 86 -11.39 -23.22 -0.04
N GLY A 87 -11.26 -22.13 -0.79
CA GLY A 87 -10.03 -21.33 -0.87
C GLY A 87 -9.98 -20.25 0.20
N SER A 88 -8.79 -19.80 0.58
CA SER A 88 -8.60 -18.69 1.52
C SER A 88 -7.32 -17.92 1.23
N VAL A 89 -7.40 -16.60 1.34
CA VAL A 89 -6.27 -15.67 1.21
C VAL A 89 -6.28 -14.78 2.44
N ALA A 90 -5.26 -14.87 3.29
CA ALA A 90 -5.12 -14.02 4.46
C ALA A 90 -3.96 -13.02 4.29
N ARG A 91 -4.24 -11.75 4.54
CA ARG A 91 -3.26 -10.66 4.43
C ARG A 91 -3.37 -9.77 5.66
N THR A 92 -2.25 -9.28 6.15
CA THR A 92 -2.20 -8.34 7.27
C THR A 92 -2.15 -6.92 6.72
N PHE A 93 -2.97 -6.04 7.28
CA PHE A 93 -3.08 -4.66 6.84
C PHE A 93 -2.86 -3.73 8.02
N THR A 94 -1.98 -2.76 7.82
CA THR A 94 -1.92 -1.59 8.70
C THR A 94 -2.81 -0.52 8.09
N ALA A 95 -4.04 -0.40 8.58
CA ALA A 95 -4.96 0.62 8.10
C ALA A 95 -4.49 2.03 8.51
N GLY A 96 -4.47 2.96 7.54
CA GLY A 96 -4.53 4.40 7.82
C GLY A 96 -5.95 4.81 8.22
N ALA A 97 -6.17 6.10 8.49
CA ALA A 97 -7.38 6.68 9.13
C ALA A 97 -8.77 6.42 8.47
N GLY A 98 -8.88 5.56 7.45
CA GLY A 98 -10.14 5.16 6.82
C GLY A 98 -10.54 3.68 6.97
N GLY A 99 -9.66 2.82 7.53
CA GLY A 99 -9.94 1.37 7.63
C GLY A 99 -10.04 0.67 6.27
N VAL A 100 -10.11 -0.67 6.28
CA VAL A 100 -10.53 -1.49 5.12
C VAL A 100 -11.97 -1.96 5.38
N ARG A 101 -12.78 -2.26 4.35
CA ARG A 101 -14.13 -2.81 4.58
C ARG A 101 -14.45 -3.93 3.59
N CYS A 102 -15.02 -5.01 4.10
CA CYS A 102 -15.60 -6.06 3.27
C CYS A 102 -16.94 -5.55 2.72
N LEU A 103 -17.18 -5.70 1.42
CA LEU A 103 -18.49 -5.42 0.82
C LEU A 103 -19.57 -6.27 1.51
N GLY A 104 -20.68 -5.64 1.88
CA GLY A 104 -21.79 -6.31 2.58
C GLY A 104 -21.58 -6.54 4.08
N SER A 105 -20.43 -6.19 4.65
CA SER A 105 -20.22 -6.21 6.10
C SER A 105 -20.54 -4.85 6.72
N ALA A 106 -21.40 -4.84 7.74
CA ALA A 106 -21.71 -3.65 8.55
C ALA A 106 -20.53 -3.24 9.45
N THR A 107 -19.56 -4.13 9.67
CA THR A 107 -18.34 -3.80 10.41
C THR A 107 -17.33 -3.14 9.47
N THR A 108 -17.09 -1.84 9.66
CA THR A 108 -15.85 -1.19 9.22
C THR A 108 -14.67 -1.92 9.86
N SER A 109 -13.67 -2.35 9.09
CA SER A 109 -12.51 -3.00 9.68
C SER A 109 -11.65 -2.01 10.45
N ALA A 110 -11.23 -2.48 11.61
CA ALA A 110 -9.87 -2.37 12.12
C ALA A 110 -9.22 -1.00 12.04
N THR A 111 -9.27 -0.29 13.16
CA THR A 111 -8.52 0.94 13.34
C THR A 111 -7.01 0.73 13.47
N ASN A 112 -6.46 -0.49 13.52
CA ASN A 112 -5.01 -0.78 13.52
C ASN A 112 -4.71 -2.24 13.13
N ASN A 113 -3.53 -2.48 12.52
CA ASN A 113 -2.85 -3.77 12.26
C ASN A 113 -3.72 -5.04 12.34
N SER A 114 -4.67 -5.21 11.42
CA SER A 114 -5.61 -6.34 11.44
C SER A 114 -5.43 -7.23 10.22
N VAL A 115 -5.77 -8.51 10.39
CA VAL A 115 -5.67 -9.50 9.31
C VAL A 115 -7.01 -9.57 8.61
N VAL A 116 -7.04 -9.24 7.32
CA VAL A 116 -8.21 -9.50 6.48
C VAL A 116 -8.02 -10.86 5.84
N THR A 117 -8.99 -11.74 6.07
CA THR A 117 -9.05 -13.05 5.43
C THR A 117 -10.19 -13.06 4.42
N ILE A 118 -9.85 -13.26 3.15
CA ILE A 118 -10.80 -13.46 2.06
C ILE A 118 -11.00 -14.97 1.92
N THR A 119 -12.22 -15.43 2.18
CA THR A 119 -12.60 -16.85 2.04
C THR A 119 -13.40 -17.02 0.75
N ILE A 120 -12.97 -17.96 -0.07
CA ILE A 120 -13.60 -18.33 -1.34
C ILE A 120 -14.32 -19.64 -1.09
N THR A 121 -15.65 -19.59 -1.07
CA THR A 121 -16.47 -20.79 -0.88
C THR A 121 -16.94 -21.29 -2.24
N GLY A 122 -16.69 -22.57 -2.51
CA GLY A 122 -17.12 -23.24 -3.74
C GLY A 122 -17.24 -24.74 -3.54
N SER A 123 -18.18 -25.36 -4.24
CA SER A 123 -18.30 -26.81 -4.36
C SER A 123 -18.26 -27.21 -5.83
N GLY A 124 -17.21 -27.93 -6.25
CA GLY A 124 -17.02 -28.31 -7.66
C GLY A 124 -16.82 -27.09 -8.57
N THR A 125 -17.54 -27.03 -9.69
CA THR A 125 -17.48 -25.90 -10.67
C THR A 125 -18.26 -24.66 -10.24
N ASN A 126 -19.02 -24.72 -9.15
CA ASN A 126 -19.81 -23.59 -8.64
C ASN A 126 -19.03 -22.84 -7.55
N ILE A 127 -18.42 -21.73 -7.93
CA ILE A 127 -17.80 -20.79 -6.98
C ILE A 127 -18.68 -19.56 -6.90
N GLY A 128 -19.47 -19.50 -5.83
CA GLY A 128 -20.55 -18.52 -5.71
C GLY A 128 -20.30 -17.41 -4.71
N ALA A 129 -19.40 -17.59 -3.74
CA ALA A 129 -19.26 -16.64 -2.64
C ALA A 129 -17.80 -16.37 -2.28
N MET A 130 -17.39 -15.12 -2.46
CA MET A 130 -16.23 -14.54 -1.80
C MET A 130 -16.74 -13.81 -0.57
N SER A 131 -16.29 -14.21 0.61
CA SER A 131 -16.54 -13.50 1.86
C SER A 131 -15.23 -12.95 2.39
N CYS A 132 -15.32 -11.93 3.22
CA CYS A 132 -14.17 -11.28 3.81
C CYS A 132 -14.46 -11.11 5.30
N ALA A 133 -13.47 -11.44 6.12
CA ALA A 133 -13.55 -11.37 7.58
C ALA A 133 -12.29 -10.69 8.12
N PHE A 134 -12.45 -10.07 9.29
CA PHE A 134 -11.38 -9.38 10.00
C PHE A 134 -11.05 -10.15 11.28
N SER A 135 -9.76 -10.33 11.54
CA SER A 135 -9.23 -10.84 12.80
C SER A 135 -8.23 -9.85 13.41
#